data_AF-A0A505HKC4-F1
#
_entry.id   AF-A0A505HKC4-F1
#
_cell.length_a   1.000
_cell.length_b   1.000
_cell.length_c   1.000
_cell.angle_alpha   90.00
_cell.angle_beta   90.00
_cell.angle_gamma   90.00
#
_symmetry.space_group_name_H-M   'P 1'
#
loop_
_entity.id
_entity.type
_entity.pdbx_description
1 polymer ?
#
loop_
_entity_poly.entity_id
_entity_poly.type
_entity_poly.pdbx_seq_one_letter_code
_entity_poly.pdbx_strand_id
1 'polypeptide(L)'
;MTADVVPDHGVWFRVDNGATAGGVRRAAERLGRQLELSTDRVADLAIVTAEITSNLVKHAREGTLLLRPARRAGRAGVELVAIDSGPGMADLTLSSVDGHSTAGTLGIGLGAITRQSSRFDGYSTPGRGTVLVVQVWDGAPPEPDWAAGLARPITGEQSSGDGYAVREVDGRRQVLVSDGLGHGPLAAAATGAAVSAFRSAPDGPPDVVVRHLHAAMSHTRGAALAVAEPDPAAGLLRFAGLGNIAAMIVAPGERRRGLVSLPGIAGHQRPAIRGYDYPFSRDSTLVMHSDGVVDRWDLDDYPGLAGRNPLLAAATLLRDAAIRRDDACVLVARGAA
;
A
#
# COMPACT_ATOMS: atom_id res chain seq x y z
N MET A 1 27.95 17.01 -3.02
CA MET A 1 27.15 15.90 -2.45
C MET A 1 25.81 15.93 -3.16
N THR A 2 25.63 15.10 -4.18
CA THR A 2 24.31 14.84 -4.75
C THR A 2 23.50 14.16 -3.65
N ALA A 3 22.50 14.85 -3.11
CA ALA A 3 21.53 14.21 -2.23
C ALA A 3 20.82 13.14 -3.07
N ASP A 4 21.13 11.87 -2.83
CA ASP A 4 20.43 10.78 -3.51
C ASP A 4 18.94 10.93 -3.23
N VAL A 5 18.16 11.08 -4.30
CA VAL A 5 16.70 11.22 -4.22
C VAL A 5 16.13 9.97 -3.58
N VAL A 6 15.55 10.11 -2.38
CA VAL A 6 14.97 8.97 -1.64
C VAL A 6 13.66 8.55 -2.31
N PRO A 7 13.61 7.36 -2.94
CA PRO A 7 12.45 6.96 -3.72
C PRO A 7 11.24 6.62 -2.84
N ASP A 8 10.03 6.82 -3.37
CA ASP A 8 8.77 6.61 -2.64
C ASP A 8 8.42 5.11 -2.42
N HIS A 9 8.97 4.19 -3.23
CA HIS A 9 8.55 2.78 -3.21
C HIS A 9 9.00 2.01 -1.96
N GLY A 10 10.04 2.50 -1.28
CA GLY A 10 10.56 1.89 -0.05
C GLY A 10 11.38 0.62 -0.26
N VAL A 11 11.72 -0.03 0.85
CA VAL A 11 12.52 -1.27 0.87
C VAL A 11 11.78 -2.32 1.69
N TRP A 12 11.68 -3.52 1.12
CA TRP A 12 11.14 -4.68 1.81
C TRP A 12 12.24 -5.48 2.52
N PHE A 13 11.96 -5.90 3.74
CA PHE A 13 12.81 -6.78 4.53
C PHE A 13 12.04 -8.04 4.90
N ARG A 14 12.65 -9.20 4.69
CA ARG A 14 12.20 -10.45 5.34
C ARG A 14 12.89 -10.52 6.71
N VAL A 15 12.11 -10.49 7.78
CA VAL A 15 12.63 -10.38 9.15
C VAL A 15 12.48 -11.73 9.84
N ASP A 16 13.57 -12.49 9.86
CA ASP A 16 13.63 -13.87 10.34
C ASP A 16 14.62 -14.09 11.51
N ASN A 17 15.53 -13.14 11.73
CA ASN A 17 16.54 -13.22 12.77
C ASN A 17 16.96 -11.83 13.30
N GLY A 18 17.72 -11.83 14.39
CA GLY A 18 18.20 -10.60 15.03
C GLY A 18 19.17 -9.77 14.19
N ALA A 19 19.93 -10.37 13.28
CA ALA A 19 20.85 -9.63 12.41
C ALA A 19 20.06 -8.79 11.39
N THR A 20 19.02 -9.36 10.79
CA THR A 20 18.11 -8.63 9.90
C THR A 20 17.39 -7.54 10.65
N ALA A 21 16.87 -7.80 11.86
CA ALA A 21 16.23 -6.79 12.71
C ALA A 21 17.14 -5.57 12.97
N GLY A 22 18.42 -5.80 13.30
CA GLY A 22 19.39 -4.71 13.45
C GLY A 22 19.67 -3.97 12.14
N GLY A 23 19.63 -4.66 11.00
CA GLY A 23 19.72 -4.06 9.67
C GLY A 23 18.55 -3.12 9.35
N VAL A 24 17.32 -3.56 9.62
CA VAL A 24 16.12 -2.73 9.43
C VAL A 24 16.18 -1.47 10.29
N ARG A 25 16.56 -1.58 11.56
CA ARG A 25 16.68 -0.41 12.46
C ARG A 25 17.66 0.63 11.91
N ARG A 26 18.84 0.20 11.45
CA ARG A 26 19.83 1.10 10.83
C ARG A 26 19.30 1.74 9.55
N ALA A 27 18.54 1.00 8.74
CA ALA A 27 17.91 1.53 7.53
C ALA A 27 16.84 2.58 7.87
N ALA A 28 16.02 2.34 8.91
CA ALA A 28 15.01 3.27 9.37
C ALA A 28 15.64 4.57 9.90
N GLU A 29 16.66 4.48 10.77
CA GLU A 29 17.38 5.67 11.24
C GLU A 29 18.01 6.48 10.10
N ARG A 30 18.63 5.80 9.14
CA ARG A 30 19.21 6.45 7.95
C ARG A 30 18.13 7.16 7.15
N LEU A 31 17.00 6.50 6.90
CA LEU A 31 15.87 7.08 6.19
C LEU A 31 15.31 8.30 6.94
N GLY A 32 15.14 8.22 8.25
CA GLY A 32 14.71 9.34 9.08
C GLY A 32 15.63 10.56 8.97
N ARG A 33 16.95 10.34 9.00
CA ARG A 33 17.95 11.41 8.78
C ARG A 33 17.91 11.98 7.37
N GLN A 34 17.72 11.14 6.34
CA GLN A 34 17.58 11.59 4.95
C GLN A 34 16.30 12.38 4.70
N LEU A 35 15.25 12.15 5.50
CA LEU A 35 14.00 12.91 5.49
C LEU A 35 13.99 14.06 6.51
N GLU A 36 15.17 14.38 7.09
CA GLU A 36 15.37 15.52 7.99
C GLU A 36 14.50 15.48 9.26
N LEU A 37 14.15 14.28 9.74
CA LEU A 37 13.51 14.14 11.05
C LEU A 37 14.46 14.62 12.16
N SER A 38 13.90 15.23 13.20
CA SER A 38 14.64 15.64 14.39
C SER A 38 15.30 14.44 15.10
N THR A 39 16.40 14.68 15.81
CA THR A 39 17.18 13.64 16.50
C THR A 39 16.32 12.78 17.42
N ASP A 40 15.39 13.41 18.15
CA ASP A 40 14.48 12.71 19.06
C ASP A 40 13.53 11.80 18.28
N ARG A 41 12.98 12.25 17.14
CA ARG A 41 12.11 11.43 16.29
C ARG A 41 12.86 10.31 15.59
N VAL A 42 14.15 10.47 15.28
CA VAL A 42 15.00 9.37 14.80
C VAL A 42 15.21 8.33 15.90
N ALA A 43 15.37 8.74 17.17
CA ALA A 43 15.46 7.82 18.30
C ALA A 43 14.14 7.07 18.53
N ASP A 44 13.01 7.76 18.47
CA ASP A 44 11.67 7.15 18.53
C ASP A 44 11.47 6.12 17.41
N LEU A 45 11.84 6.48 16.18
CA LEU A 45 11.80 5.57 15.03
C LEU A 45 12.64 4.31 15.26
N ALA A 46 13.83 4.45 15.86
CA ALA A 46 14.69 3.32 16.18
C ALA A 46 14.06 2.37 17.21
N ILE A 47 13.38 2.91 18.23
CA ILE A 47 12.64 2.14 19.23
C ILE A 47 11.47 1.40 18.57
N VAL A 48 10.61 2.13 17.84
CA VAL A 48 9.47 1.55 17.12
C VAL A 48 9.92 0.41 16.21
N THR A 49 11.00 0.63 15.44
CA THR A 49 11.53 -0.38 14.52
C THR A 49 12.07 -1.60 15.27
N ALA A 50 12.75 -1.40 16.40
CA ALA A 50 13.26 -2.49 17.22
C ALA A 50 12.13 -3.36 17.80
N GLU A 51 11.06 -2.73 18.29
CA GLU A 51 9.91 -3.46 18.84
C GLU A 51 9.15 -4.23 17.75
N ILE A 52 8.87 -3.60 16.61
CA ILE A 52 8.22 -4.27 15.47
C ILE A 52 9.05 -5.48 15.02
N THR A 53 10.36 -5.29 14.80
CA THR A 53 11.21 -6.37 14.30
C THR A 53 11.44 -7.46 15.36
N SER A 54 11.49 -7.12 16.65
CA SER A 54 11.51 -8.12 17.72
C SER A 54 10.25 -8.98 17.72
N ASN A 55 9.08 -8.37 17.56
CA ASN A 55 7.81 -9.08 17.47
C ASN A 55 7.77 -10.02 16.27
N LEU A 56 8.25 -9.58 15.11
CA LEU A 56 8.37 -10.43 13.92
C LEU A 56 9.28 -11.64 14.20
N VAL A 57 10.48 -11.44 14.77
CA VAL A 57 11.41 -12.54 15.08
C VAL A 57 10.85 -13.52 16.10
N LYS A 58 10.13 -13.04 17.12
CA LYS A 58 9.64 -13.88 18.22
C LYS A 58 8.34 -14.62 17.90
N HIS A 59 7.46 -14.02 17.09
CA HIS A 59 6.07 -14.47 16.97
C HIS A 59 5.62 -14.77 15.54
N ALA A 60 6.28 -14.22 14.51
CA ALA A 60 5.90 -14.50 13.14
C ALA A 60 6.30 -15.93 12.73
N ARG A 61 5.48 -16.56 11.88
CA ARG A 61 5.92 -17.73 11.09
C ARG A 61 6.70 -17.27 9.87
N GLU A 62 6.14 -16.31 9.16
CA GLU A 62 6.85 -15.50 8.17
C GLU A 62 6.55 -14.03 8.46
N GLY A 63 7.59 -13.22 8.56
CA GLY A 63 7.49 -11.79 8.87
C GLY A 63 8.18 -10.95 7.81
N THR A 64 7.48 -9.94 7.31
CA THR A 64 8.05 -8.94 6.39
C THR A 64 7.77 -7.54 6.89
N LEU A 65 8.65 -6.62 6.52
CA LEU A 65 8.54 -5.21 6.85
C LEU A 65 8.86 -4.36 5.62
N LEU A 66 7.92 -3.52 5.22
CA LEU A 66 8.13 -2.44 4.27
C LEU A 66 8.54 -1.17 5.04
N LEU A 67 9.67 -0.57 4.67
CA LEU A 67 10.14 0.71 5.17
C LEU A 67 10.16 1.72 4.02
N ARG A 68 9.41 2.82 4.12
CA ARG A 68 9.36 3.82 3.04
C ARG A 68 9.15 5.25 3.54
N PRO A 69 9.44 6.27 2.71
CA PRO A 69 8.98 7.63 2.96
C PRO A 69 7.45 7.71 2.92
N ALA A 70 6.86 8.47 3.84
CA ALA A 70 5.50 8.98 3.72
C ALA A 70 5.57 10.48 3.40
N ARG A 71 4.99 10.91 2.28
CA ARG A 71 5.04 12.32 1.82
C ARG A 71 3.65 12.88 1.64
N ARG A 72 3.34 13.97 2.36
CA ARG A 72 2.02 14.62 2.35
C ARG A 72 2.16 16.11 2.57
N ALA A 73 1.48 16.92 1.76
CA ALA A 73 1.44 18.39 1.89
C ALA A 73 2.83 19.04 2.10
N GLY A 74 3.83 18.61 1.33
CA GLY A 74 5.21 19.11 1.43
C GLY A 74 6.00 18.64 2.66
N ARG A 75 5.40 17.82 3.53
CA ARG A 75 6.04 17.21 4.70
C ARG A 75 6.44 15.78 4.40
N ALA A 76 7.48 15.30 5.07
CA ALA A 76 7.94 13.92 5.01
C ALA A 76 7.95 13.27 6.40
N GLY A 77 7.67 11.98 6.42
CA GLY A 77 7.79 11.09 7.57
C GLY A 77 8.27 9.72 7.12
N VAL A 78 8.47 8.82 8.07
CA VAL A 78 8.83 7.42 7.81
C VAL A 78 7.63 6.53 8.09
N GLU A 79 7.31 5.64 7.15
CA GLU A 79 6.26 4.63 7.29
C GLU A 79 6.87 3.23 7.36
N LEU A 80 6.39 2.44 8.32
CA LEU A 80 6.67 1.02 8.47
C LEU A 80 5.36 0.25 8.32
N VAL A 81 5.34 -0.74 7.43
CA VAL A 81 4.24 -1.70 7.32
C VAL A 81 4.79 -3.08 7.63
N ALA A 82 4.40 -3.62 8.78
CA ALA A 82 4.79 -4.97 9.21
C ALA A 82 3.65 -5.94 8.89
N ILE A 83 3.99 -7.07 8.29
CA ILE A 83 3.04 -8.11 7.87
C ILE A 83 3.59 -9.46 8.32
N ASP A 84 2.81 -10.19 9.11
CA ASP A 84 3.12 -11.56 9.51
C ASP A 84 1.96 -12.55 9.38
N SER A 85 2.30 -13.82 9.21
CA SER A 85 1.41 -14.99 9.20
C SER A 85 1.50 -15.82 10.49
N GLY A 86 1.84 -15.17 11.61
CA GLY A 86 1.96 -15.76 12.93
C GLY A 86 0.62 -16.20 13.53
N PRO A 87 0.55 -16.41 14.85
CA PRO A 87 -0.68 -16.86 15.52
C PRO A 87 -1.78 -15.79 15.54
N GLY A 88 -1.46 -14.51 15.31
CA GLY A 88 -2.39 -13.40 15.47
C GLY A 88 -2.85 -13.19 16.91
N MET A 89 -3.69 -12.18 17.11
CA MET A 89 -4.20 -11.74 18.41
C MET A 89 -5.70 -11.48 18.29
N ALA A 90 -6.46 -11.81 19.34
CA ALA A 90 -7.91 -11.55 19.40
C ALA A 90 -8.20 -10.06 19.67
N ASP A 91 -7.37 -9.41 20.49
CA ASP A 91 -7.53 -8.01 20.84
C ASP A 91 -6.16 -7.30 20.90
N LEU A 92 -5.92 -6.43 19.91
CA LEU A 92 -4.70 -5.61 19.83
C LEU A 92 -4.66 -4.54 20.92
N THR A 93 -5.82 -4.02 21.33
CA THR A 93 -5.96 -2.96 22.34
C THR A 93 -5.65 -3.46 23.74
N LEU A 94 -6.18 -4.63 24.14
CA LEU A 94 -5.83 -5.27 25.42
C LEU A 94 -4.34 -5.62 25.49
N SER A 95 -3.76 -6.08 24.37
CA SER A 95 -2.32 -6.36 24.26
C SER A 95 -1.44 -5.11 24.44
N SER A 96 -2.00 -3.91 24.23
CA SER A 96 -1.30 -2.63 24.38
C SER A 96 -1.37 -2.06 25.80
N VAL A 97 -2.41 -2.43 26.58
CA VAL A 97 -2.69 -1.89 27.92
C VAL A 97 -2.17 -2.79 29.04
N ASP A 98 -2.38 -4.11 28.94
CA ASP A 98 -2.25 -5.01 30.11
C ASP A 98 -0.90 -5.72 30.26
N GLY A 99 0.08 -5.48 29.38
CA GLY A 99 1.36 -6.18 29.46
C GLY A 99 1.25 -7.70 29.28
N HIS A 100 0.05 -8.24 29.00
CA HIS A 100 -0.27 -9.67 29.01
C HIS A 100 0.08 -10.30 27.66
N SER A 101 1.17 -11.07 27.65
CA SER A 101 1.57 -11.94 26.54
C SER A 101 1.69 -13.37 27.08
N THR A 102 1.18 -14.35 26.34
CA THR A 102 1.33 -15.78 26.63
C THR A 102 2.76 -16.31 26.41
N ALA A 103 3.68 -15.46 25.94
CA ALA A 103 5.07 -15.79 25.67
C ALA A 103 6.05 -14.71 26.20
N GLY A 104 6.05 -14.49 27.51
CA GLY A 104 7.27 -14.17 28.28
C GLY A 104 7.97 -12.82 28.10
N THR A 105 7.64 -11.95 27.15
CA THR A 105 8.18 -10.57 27.10
C THR A 105 7.15 -9.55 26.60
N LEU A 106 6.21 -9.24 27.51
CA LEU A 106 5.58 -7.95 27.79
C LEU A 106 4.88 -7.19 26.64
N GLY A 107 3.57 -6.93 26.80
CA GLY A 107 2.78 -5.90 26.09
C GLY A 107 3.31 -4.44 26.21
N ILE A 108 4.55 -4.27 26.67
CA ILE A 108 5.36 -3.05 26.58
C ILE A 108 5.69 -2.73 25.12
N GLY A 109 5.94 -3.74 24.27
CA GLY A 109 6.38 -3.51 22.89
C GLY A 109 5.33 -2.78 22.05
N LEU A 110 4.06 -3.21 22.11
CA LEU A 110 2.97 -2.53 21.39
C LEU A 110 2.62 -1.17 22.00
N GLY A 111 2.70 -1.05 23.33
CA GLY A 111 2.56 0.23 24.02
C GLY A 111 3.67 1.23 23.64
N ALA A 112 4.91 0.77 23.46
CA ALA A 112 6.02 1.58 22.97
C ALA A 112 5.74 2.05 21.53
N ILE A 113 5.44 1.13 20.62
CA ILE A 113 5.05 1.46 19.24
C ILE A 113 3.97 2.56 19.22
N THR A 114 2.92 2.41 20.03
CA THR A 114 1.83 3.39 20.11
C THR A 114 2.30 4.74 20.65
N ARG A 115 3.09 4.78 21.73
CA ARG A 115 3.56 6.04 22.34
C ARG A 115 4.58 6.80 21.51
N GLN A 116 5.46 6.09 20.80
CA GLN A 116 6.53 6.72 20.02
C GLN A 116 6.10 7.04 18.57
N SER A 117 5.09 6.36 18.04
CA SER A 117 4.58 6.66 16.71
C SER A 117 3.78 7.96 16.66
N SER A 118 3.81 8.63 15.51
CA SER A 118 2.88 9.72 15.22
C SER A 118 1.51 9.19 14.80
N ARG A 119 1.49 8.04 14.11
CA ARG A 119 0.27 7.33 13.71
C ARG A 119 0.51 5.83 13.82
N PHE A 120 -0.46 5.12 14.38
CA PHE A 120 -0.47 3.67 14.51
C PHE A 120 -1.87 3.15 14.14
N ASP A 121 -1.92 2.12 13.29
CA ASP A 121 -3.11 1.31 13.08
C ASP A 121 -2.67 -0.16 12.94
N GLY A 122 -3.55 -1.08 13.31
CA GLY A 122 -3.22 -2.49 13.37
C GLY A 122 -4.43 -3.37 13.20
N TYR A 123 -4.24 -4.48 12.50
CA TYR A 123 -5.26 -5.50 12.28
C TYR A 123 -4.65 -6.87 12.56
N SER A 124 -5.26 -7.61 13.48
CA SER A 124 -4.83 -8.96 13.83
C SER A 124 -6.05 -9.86 13.92
N THR A 125 -5.88 -11.10 13.52
CA THR A 125 -6.94 -12.11 13.64
C THR A 125 -6.31 -13.42 14.10
N PRO A 126 -6.84 -14.08 15.14
CA PRO A 126 -6.35 -15.38 15.57
C PRO A 126 -6.27 -16.38 14.42
N GLY A 127 -5.12 -17.05 14.29
CA GLY A 127 -4.82 -18.01 13.23
C GLY A 127 -4.42 -17.41 11.88
N ARG A 128 -4.61 -16.10 11.64
CA ARG A 128 -4.27 -15.45 10.37
C ARG A 128 -3.01 -14.56 10.43
N GLY A 129 -2.61 -14.12 11.62
CA GLY A 129 -1.43 -13.27 11.83
C GLY A 129 -1.79 -11.79 12.00
N THR A 130 -0.79 -10.91 11.90
CA THR A 130 -0.94 -9.47 12.20
C THR A 130 -0.41 -8.58 11.07
N VAL A 131 -1.06 -7.44 10.89
CA VAL A 131 -0.59 -6.32 10.07
C VAL A 131 -0.55 -5.07 10.94
N LEU A 132 0.58 -4.37 10.93
CA LEU A 132 0.76 -3.08 11.61
C LEU A 132 1.17 -2.03 10.59
N VAL A 133 0.55 -0.85 10.67
CA VAL A 133 0.92 0.34 9.90
C VAL A 133 1.33 1.43 10.88
N VAL A 134 2.58 1.86 10.79
CA VAL A 134 3.16 2.83 11.72
C VAL A 134 3.81 3.97 10.96
N GLN A 135 3.56 5.20 11.38
CA GLN A 135 4.23 6.37 10.83
C GLN A 135 4.89 7.19 11.93
N VAL A 136 6.07 7.71 11.62
CA VAL A 136 6.85 8.65 12.45
C VAL A 136 7.06 9.91 11.64
N TRP A 137 6.51 11.02 12.12
CA TRP A 137 6.62 12.35 11.55
C TRP A 137 7.32 13.28 12.53
N ASP A 138 7.87 14.38 12.01
CA ASP A 138 8.22 15.53 12.84
C ASP A 138 6.96 16.35 13.12
N GLY A 139 6.58 16.46 14.39
CA GLY A 139 5.31 17.06 14.83
C GLY A 139 4.05 16.21 14.54
N ALA A 140 2.89 16.86 14.54
CA ALA A 140 1.60 16.21 14.33
C ALA A 140 1.50 15.60 12.91
N PRO A 141 1.07 14.34 12.75
CA PRO A 141 0.98 13.73 11.42
C PRO A 141 -0.07 14.46 10.55
N PRO A 142 0.13 14.51 9.23
CA PRO A 142 -0.91 14.94 8.29
C PRO A 142 -2.18 14.08 8.39
N GLU A 143 -3.29 14.59 7.87
CA GLU A 143 -4.55 13.85 7.78
C GLU A 143 -4.38 12.52 7.03
N PRO A 144 -5.17 11.49 7.36
CA PRO A 144 -5.14 10.21 6.65
C PRO A 144 -5.47 10.38 5.17
N ASP A 145 -4.91 9.49 4.35
CA ASP A 145 -5.27 9.45 2.94
C ASP A 145 -6.62 8.78 2.72
N TRP A 146 -7.37 9.32 1.76
CA TRP A 146 -8.56 8.66 1.21
C TRP A 146 -8.19 7.41 0.39
N ALA A 147 -6.93 7.29 -0.07
CA ALA A 147 -6.44 6.13 -0.79
C ALA A 147 -4.98 5.82 -0.47
N ALA A 148 -4.66 4.53 -0.33
CA ALA A 148 -3.30 4.07 -0.13
C ALA A 148 -3.11 2.65 -0.69
N GLY A 149 -1.86 2.31 -0.96
CA GLY A 149 -1.50 1.01 -1.48
C GLY A 149 -0.07 0.64 -1.14
N LEU A 150 0.33 -0.53 -1.62
CA LEU A 150 1.68 -1.06 -1.52
C LEU A 150 1.90 -2.05 -2.66
N ALA A 151 3.16 -2.16 -3.09
CA ALA A 151 3.61 -3.15 -4.06
C ALA A 151 4.77 -3.93 -3.45
N ARG A 152 4.71 -5.26 -3.56
CA ARG A 152 5.71 -6.20 -3.05
C ARG A 152 6.40 -6.86 -4.24
N PRO A 153 7.75 -6.80 -4.31
CA PRO A 153 8.47 -7.47 -5.36
C PRO A 153 8.33 -8.99 -5.28
N ILE A 154 8.38 -9.67 -6.42
CA ILE A 154 8.55 -11.12 -6.47
C ILE A 154 9.82 -11.52 -5.69
N THR A 155 9.80 -12.70 -5.07
CA THR A 155 10.94 -13.20 -4.29
C THR A 155 12.21 -13.25 -5.16
N GLY A 156 13.25 -12.55 -4.70
CA GLY A 156 14.55 -12.47 -5.38
C GLY A 156 14.81 -11.10 -6.03
N GLU A 157 13.76 -10.29 -6.23
CA GLU A 157 13.87 -8.95 -6.80
C GLU A 157 13.85 -7.87 -5.70
N GLN A 158 14.49 -6.73 -5.98
CA GLN A 158 14.48 -5.56 -5.09
C GLN A 158 13.42 -4.53 -5.49
N SER A 159 12.94 -4.60 -6.73
CA SER A 159 11.96 -3.67 -7.30
C SER A 159 10.82 -4.46 -7.91
N SER A 160 9.60 -4.03 -7.61
CA SER A 160 8.41 -4.68 -8.13
C SER A 160 8.10 -4.20 -9.54
N GLY A 161 7.69 -5.11 -10.41
CA GLY A 161 7.02 -4.82 -11.68
C GLY A 161 5.68 -4.10 -11.51
N ASP A 162 5.07 -4.22 -10.33
CA ASP A 162 3.80 -3.59 -10.02
C ASP A 162 3.96 -2.25 -9.29
N GLY A 163 2.91 -1.43 -9.37
CA GLY A 163 2.88 -0.17 -8.67
C GLY A 163 1.52 0.50 -8.68
N TYR A 164 1.43 1.56 -7.90
CA TYR A 164 0.23 2.38 -7.78
C TYR A 164 0.60 3.85 -7.69
N ALA A 165 -0.39 4.71 -7.95
CA ALA A 165 -0.28 6.14 -7.68
C ALA A 165 -1.63 6.71 -7.25
N VAL A 166 -1.57 7.78 -6.48
CA VAL A 166 -2.73 8.57 -6.05
C VAL A 166 -2.45 10.01 -6.40
N ARG A 167 -3.43 10.71 -6.98
CA ARG A 167 -3.35 12.14 -7.23
C ARG A 167 -4.70 12.82 -6.93
N GLU A 168 -4.61 14.08 -6.55
CA GLU A 168 -5.75 14.99 -6.52
C GLU A 168 -5.42 16.16 -7.43
N VAL A 169 -6.24 16.38 -8.46
CA VAL A 169 -6.01 17.43 -9.46
C VAL A 169 -7.35 18.06 -9.82
N ASP A 170 -7.45 19.39 -9.70
CA ASP A 170 -8.71 20.14 -9.88
C ASP A 170 -9.93 19.53 -9.15
N GLY A 171 -9.71 19.09 -7.90
CA GLY A 171 -10.74 18.45 -7.08
C GLY A 171 -11.10 17.01 -7.49
N ARG A 172 -10.45 16.47 -8.54
CA ARG A 172 -10.60 15.07 -8.96
C ARG A 172 -9.64 14.19 -8.17
N ARG A 173 -10.20 13.23 -7.45
CA ARG A 173 -9.45 12.19 -6.75
C ARG A 173 -9.27 11.01 -7.68
N GLN A 174 -8.03 10.75 -8.09
CA GLN A 174 -7.72 9.68 -9.05
C GLN A 174 -6.66 8.74 -8.50
N VAL A 175 -6.82 7.46 -8.84
CA VAL A 175 -5.85 6.43 -8.52
C VAL A 175 -5.48 5.61 -9.76
N LEU A 176 -4.26 5.06 -9.72
CA LEU A 176 -3.70 4.16 -10.72
C LEU A 176 -3.23 2.87 -10.03
N VAL A 177 -3.45 1.73 -10.66
CA VAL A 177 -2.65 0.51 -10.47
C VAL A 177 -2.08 0.09 -11.81
N SER A 178 -0.82 -0.36 -11.82
CA SER A 178 -0.06 -0.77 -13.00
C SER A 178 0.73 -2.03 -12.70
N ASP A 179 0.80 -2.92 -13.68
CA ASP A 179 1.56 -4.16 -13.71
C ASP A 179 2.39 -4.15 -15.01
N GLY A 180 3.70 -3.91 -14.86
CA GLY A 180 4.63 -3.82 -15.98
C GLY A 180 5.00 -5.20 -16.49
N LEU A 181 5.08 -5.39 -17.82
CA LEU A 181 5.28 -6.74 -18.37
C LEU A 181 6.57 -7.44 -17.88
N GLY A 182 6.36 -8.59 -17.24
CA GLY A 182 7.40 -9.43 -16.67
C GLY A 182 7.66 -9.09 -15.21
N HIS A 183 8.88 -9.30 -14.73
CA HIS A 183 9.29 -8.94 -13.37
C HIS A 183 10.66 -8.26 -13.36
N GLY A 184 11.03 -7.72 -12.21
CA GLY A 184 12.34 -7.11 -11.98
C GLY A 184 12.49 -5.73 -12.64
N PRO A 185 13.74 -5.25 -12.87
CA PRO A 185 14.01 -3.85 -13.17
C PRO A 185 13.31 -3.28 -14.42
N LEU A 186 13.10 -4.10 -15.45
CA LEU A 186 12.46 -3.64 -16.70
C LEU A 186 10.95 -3.50 -16.57
N ALA A 187 10.30 -4.39 -15.80
CA ALA A 187 8.89 -4.27 -15.46
C ALA A 187 8.69 -3.05 -14.54
N ALA A 188 9.55 -2.90 -13.53
CA ALA A 188 9.55 -1.76 -12.62
C ALA A 188 9.73 -0.43 -13.37
N ALA A 189 10.59 -0.39 -14.41
CA ALA A 189 10.76 0.78 -15.25
C ALA A 189 9.50 1.14 -16.06
N ALA A 190 8.77 0.14 -16.59
CA ALA A 190 7.51 0.36 -17.31
C ALA A 190 6.44 0.93 -16.37
N THR A 191 6.29 0.35 -15.18
CA THR A 191 5.39 0.87 -14.14
C THR A 191 5.82 2.25 -13.65
N GLY A 192 7.12 2.50 -13.49
CA GLY A 192 7.65 3.82 -13.17
C GLY A 192 7.28 4.89 -14.20
N ALA A 193 7.34 4.54 -15.50
CA ALA A 193 6.88 5.42 -16.57
C ALA A 193 5.36 5.66 -16.50
N ALA A 194 4.55 4.64 -16.21
CA ALA A 194 3.11 4.77 -16.01
C ALA A 194 2.76 5.72 -14.86
N VAL A 195 3.42 5.55 -13.71
CA VAL A 195 3.25 6.39 -12.51
C VAL A 195 3.67 7.84 -12.79
N SER A 196 4.80 8.03 -13.48
CA SER A 196 5.27 9.36 -13.86
C SER A 196 4.27 10.06 -14.79
N ALA A 197 3.85 9.37 -15.86
CA ALA A 197 2.86 9.88 -16.81
C ALA A 197 1.51 10.15 -16.14
N PHE A 198 1.10 9.33 -15.17
CA PHE A 198 -0.13 9.57 -14.40
C PHE A 198 -0.04 10.81 -13.52
N ARG A 199 1.11 11.07 -12.89
CA ARG A 199 1.29 12.29 -12.09
C ARG A 199 1.24 13.56 -12.95
N SER A 200 1.67 13.50 -14.21
CA SER A 200 1.67 14.63 -15.15
C SER A 200 0.54 14.62 -16.19
N ALA A 201 -0.37 13.64 -16.14
CA ALA A 201 -1.45 13.51 -17.11
C ALA A 201 -2.40 14.71 -17.05
N PRO A 202 -3.02 15.11 -18.18
CA PRO A 202 -3.97 16.21 -18.22
C PRO A 202 -5.17 15.95 -17.30
N ASP A 203 -5.86 17.04 -16.97
CA ASP A 203 -7.13 17.00 -16.25
C ASP A 203 -8.19 16.41 -17.15
N GLY A 204 -8.78 15.30 -16.70
CA GLY A 204 -9.74 14.59 -17.51
C GLY A 204 -10.20 13.28 -16.87
N PRO A 205 -11.27 12.69 -17.41
CA PRO A 205 -11.79 11.41 -16.94
C PRO A 205 -10.77 10.27 -17.16
N PRO A 206 -10.93 9.13 -16.48
CA PRO A 206 -9.99 8.01 -16.53
C PRO A 206 -9.60 7.53 -17.92
N ASP A 207 -10.49 7.53 -18.92
CA ASP A 207 -10.19 7.08 -20.27
C ASP A 207 -9.26 8.05 -21.03
N VAL A 208 -9.36 9.36 -20.76
CA VAL A 208 -8.41 10.36 -21.27
C VAL A 208 -7.04 10.15 -20.63
N VAL A 209 -7.00 9.89 -19.32
CA VAL A 209 -5.76 9.58 -18.60
C VAL A 209 -5.13 8.30 -19.15
N VAL A 210 -5.89 7.22 -19.32
CA VAL A 210 -5.37 5.96 -19.88
C VAL A 210 -4.83 6.14 -21.31
N ARG A 211 -5.44 6.98 -22.15
CA ARG A 211 -4.88 7.33 -23.48
C ARG A 211 -3.54 8.05 -23.37
N HIS A 212 -3.41 8.98 -22.42
CA HIS A 212 -2.16 9.67 -22.14
C HIS A 212 -1.06 8.69 -21.69
N LEU A 213 -1.38 7.82 -20.73
CA LEU A 213 -0.48 6.77 -20.24
C LEU A 213 -0.03 5.85 -21.39
N HIS A 214 -0.97 5.37 -22.20
CA HIS A 214 -0.66 4.53 -23.36
C HIS A 214 0.35 5.19 -24.31
N ALA A 215 0.16 6.48 -24.63
CA ALA A 215 1.08 7.22 -25.49
C ALA A 215 2.45 7.42 -24.82
N ALA A 216 2.49 7.78 -23.53
CA ALA A 216 3.72 8.02 -22.79
C ALA A 216 4.57 6.75 -22.63
N MET A 217 3.95 5.58 -22.56
CA MET A 217 4.61 4.30 -22.30
C MET A 217 5.15 3.59 -23.56
N SER A 218 5.05 4.20 -24.75
CA SER A 218 5.39 3.54 -26.03
C SER A 218 6.85 3.08 -26.18
N HIS A 219 7.73 3.58 -25.31
CA HIS A 219 9.17 3.27 -25.29
C HIS A 219 9.53 2.22 -24.22
N THR A 220 8.55 1.69 -23.50
CA THR A 220 8.73 0.73 -22.40
C THR A 220 8.38 -0.69 -22.83
N ARG A 221 8.45 -1.66 -21.91
CA ARG A 221 7.87 -3.01 -22.13
C ARG A 221 6.34 -3.03 -22.15
N GLY A 222 5.72 -1.93 -21.77
CA GLY A 222 4.27 -1.83 -21.59
C GLY A 222 3.82 -2.35 -20.23
N ALA A 223 2.54 -2.12 -19.95
CA ALA A 223 1.90 -2.56 -18.70
C ALA A 223 0.41 -2.84 -18.91
N ALA A 224 -0.15 -3.71 -18.10
CA ALA A 224 -1.56 -3.64 -17.77
C ALA A 224 -1.76 -2.52 -16.74
N LEU A 225 -2.81 -1.72 -16.89
CA LEU A 225 -3.08 -0.62 -15.97
C LEU A 225 -4.56 -0.29 -15.89
N ALA A 226 -4.96 0.32 -14.77
CA ALA A 226 -6.30 0.87 -14.63
C ALA A 226 -6.28 2.17 -13.84
N VAL A 227 -7.16 3.09 -14.24
CA VAL A 227 -7.38 4.38 -13.57
C VAL A 227 -8.81 4.43 -13.06
N ALA A 228 -8.98 4.84 -11.82
CA ALA A 228 -10.29 5.07 -11.21
C ALA A 228 -10.37 6.49 -10.65
N GLU A 229 -11.56 7.09 -10.74
CA GLU A 229 -11.89 8.40 -10.20
C GLU A 229 -13.17 8.28 -9.34
N PRO A 230 -13.03 8.04 -8.02
CA PRO A 230 -14.16 8.01 -7.10
C PRO A 230 -14.70 9.42 -6.81
N ASP A 231 -15.98 9.65 -7.09
CA ASP A 231 -16.72 10.89 -6.83
C ASP A 231 -17.99 10.58 -6.00
N PRO A 232 -17.83 10.37 -4.69
CA PRO A 232 -18.93 10.03 -3.79
C PRO A 232 -19.87 11.21 -3.53
N ALA A 233 -19.48 12.44 -3.90
CA ALA A 233 -20.39 13.58 -3.87
C ALA A 233 -21.40 13.49 -5.04
N ALA A 234 -20.93 13.07 -6.22
CA ALA A 234 -21.79 12.74 -7.35
C ALA A 234 -22.42 11.33 -7.29
N GLY A 235 -22.04 10.50 -6.31
CA GLY A 235 -22.56 9.15 -6.12
C GLY A 235 -22.03 8.13 -7.14
N LEU A 236 -20.89 8.40 -7.78
CA LEU A 236 -20.36 7.58 -8.87
C LEU A 236 -18.84 7.40 -8.79
N LEU A 237 -18.35 6.36 -9.45
CA LEU A 237 -16.94 6.11 -9.72
C LEU A 237 -16.77 5.94 -11.22
N ARG A 238 -15.87 6.74 -11.80
CA ARG A 238 -15.47 6.62 -13.21
C ARG A 238 -14.27 5.70 -13.31
N PHE A 239 -14.20 4.85 -14.33
CA PHE A 239 -13.15 3.85 -14.46
C PHE A 239 -12.75 3.60 -15.90
N ALA A 240 -11.46 3.42 -16.15
CA ALA A 240 -10.94 2.87 -17.40
C ALA A 240 -9.78 1.91 -17.10
N GLY A 241 -9.90 0.68 -17.57
CA GLY A 241 -8.89 -0.37 -17.39
C GLY A 241 -8.44 -0.95 -18.72
N LEU A 242 -7.15 -1.29 -18.80
CA LEU A 242 -6.51 -1.93 -19.94
C LEU A 242 -5.64 -3.09 -19.43
N GLY A 243 -6.00 -4.32 -19.79
CA GLY A 243 -5.33 -5.54 -19.34
C GLY A 243 -6.06 -6.23 -18.18
N ASN A 244 -5.28 -6.82 -17.28
CA ASN A 244 -5.70 -7.75 -16.21
C ASN A 244 -5.74 -7.11 -14.82
N ILE A 245 -5.62 -5.78 -14.67
CA ILE A 245 -5.81 -5.13 -13.37
C ILE A 245 -7.24 -5.36 -12.88
N ALA A 246 -7.36 -6.00 -11.73
CA ALA A 246 -8.63 -6.24 -11.07
C ALA A 246 -9.05 -4.98 -10.29
N ALA A 247 -10.32 -4.62 -10.39
CA ALA A 247 -10.90 -3.51 -9.65
C ALA A 247 -12.30 -3.89 -9.18
N MET A 248 -12.58 -3.66 -7.89
CA MET A 248 -13.84 -4.02 -7.25
C MET A 248 -14.35 -2.89 -6.35
N ILE A 249 -15.65 -2.61 -6.41
CA ILE A 249 -16.35 -1.78 -5.43
C ILE A 249 -16.99 -2.71 -4.40
N VAL A 250 -16.70 -2.43 -3.14
CA VAL A 250 -17.30 -3.07 -1.97
C VAL A 250 -18.10 -2.02 -1.21
N ALA A 251 -19.37 -2.29 -0.96
CA ALA A 251 -20.24 -1.44 -0.16
C ALA A 251 -20.94 -2.30 0.91
N PRO A 252 -21.17 -1.78 2.12
CA PRO A 252 -21.79 -2.55 3.20
C PRO A 252 -23.13 -3.16 2.79
N GLY A 253 -23.28 -4.47 3.01
CA GLY A 253 -24.53 -5.19 2.72
C GLY A 253 -24.82 -5.39 1.23
N GLU A 254 -23.90 -5.02 0.34
CA GLU A 254 -24.03 -5.22 -1.10
C GLU A 254 -23.02 -6.26 -1.61
N ARG A 255 -23.41 -7.02 -2.64
CA ARG A 255 -22.46 -7.89 -3.34
C ARG A 255 -21.38 -7.04 -4.01
N ARG A 256 -20.12 -7.42 -3.83
CA ARG A 256 -18.98 -6.78 -4.51
C ARG A 256 -19.23 -6.69 -6.02
N ARG A 257 -18.92 -5.53 -6.61
CA ARG A 257 -19.08 -5.25 -8.04
C ARG A 257 -17.71 -5.17 -8.71
N GLY A 258 -17.45 -6.04 -9.68
CA GLY A 258 -16.24 -5.98 -10.51
C GLY A 258 -16.36 -4.90 -11.59
N LEU A 259 -15.26 -4.19 -11.84
CA LEU A 259 -15.17 -3.14 -12.86
C LEU A 259 -14.54 -3.71 -14.13
N VAL A 260 -14.95 -3.20 -15.28
CA VAL A 260 -14.60 -3.78 -16.58
C VAL A 260 -13.31 -3.17 -17.12
N SER A 261 -12.29 -4.02 -17.28
CA SER A 261 -11.06 -3.72 -18.03
C SER A 261 -11.15 -4.30 -19.44
N LEU A 262 -10.70 -3.54 -20.44
CA LEU A 262 -10.61 -4.01 -21.83
C LEU A 262 -9.27 -4.73 -22.05
N PRO A 263 -9.20 -5.73 -22.95
CA PRO A 263 -7.94 -6.38 -23.27
C PRO A 263 -6.97 -5.42 -23.97
N GLY A 264 -5.69 -5.53 -23.61
CA GLY A 264 -4.59 -4.82 -24.27
C GLY A 264 -3.47 -4.45 -23.30
N ILE A 265 -2.43 -3.81 -23.84
CA ILE A 265 -1.20 -3.44 -23.12
C ILE A 265 -0.93 -1.96 -23.38
N ALA A 266 -0.78 -1.16 -22.33
CA ALA A 266 -0.39 0.24 -22.46
C ALA A 266 1.02 0.35 -23.07
N GLY A 267 1.23 1.33 -23.96
CA GLY A 267 2.48 1.46 -24.72
C GLY A 267 2.60 0.53 -25.94
N HIS A 268 1.68 -0.42 -26.14
CA HIS A 268 1.74 -1.36 -27.26
C HIS A 268 0.43 -1.40 -28.06
N GLN A 269 0.55 -1.61 -29.37
CA GLN A 269 -0.58 -1.69 -30.31
C GLN A 269 -1.49 -0.45 -30.24
N ARG A 270 -2.70 -0.51 -30.80
CA ARG A 270 -3.72 0.55 -30.67
C ARG A 270 -4.96 -0.03 -29.97
N PRO A 271 -4.95 -0.16 -28.64
CA PRO A 271 -6.05 -0.77 -27.91
C PRO A 271 -7.29 0.12 -27.95
N ALA A 272 -8.47 -0.51 -27.83
CA ALA A 272 -9.69 0.22 -27.52
C ALA A 272 -9.62 0.70 -26.06
N ILE A 273 -9.87 1.99 -25.83
CA ILE A 273 -9.90 2.60 -24.49
C ILE A 273 -11.28 3.21 -24.28
N ARG A 274 -11.95 2.81 -23.19
CA ARG A 274 -13.31 3.21 -22.85
C ARG A 274 -13.46 3.45 -21.36
N GLY A 275 -14.17 4.52 -21.01
CA GLY A 275 -14.59 4.81 -19.64
C GLY A 275 -15.95 4.18 -19.32
N TYR A 276 -16.13 3.83 -18.05
CA TYR A 276 -17.38 3.31 -17.48
C TYR A 276 -17.67 4.02 -16.16
N ASP A 277 -18.96 4.23 -15.88
CA ASP A 277 -19.44 4.81 -14.63
C ASP A 277 -20.14 3.74 -13.79
N TYR A 278 -19.86 3.74 -12.48
CA TYR A 278 -20.42 2.80 -11.52
C TYR A 278 -20.99 3.54 -10.30
N PRO A 279 -22.09 3.05 -9.68
CA PRO A 279 -22.56 3.60 -8.41
C PRO A 279 -21.49 3.50 -7.31
N PHE A 280 -21.23 4.62 -6.63
CA PHE A 280 -20.23 4.72 -5.57
C PHE A 280 -20.62 5.74 -4.51
N SER A 281 -20.89 5.27 -3.29
CA SER A 281 -21.31 6.09 -2.16
C SER A 281 -20.13 6.45 -1.24
N ARG A 282 -20.39 7.26 -0.21
CA ARG A 282 -19.39 7.57 0.83
C ARG A 282 -18.96 6.33 1.63
N ASP A 283 -19.84 5.35 1.76
CA ASP A 283 -19.56 4.09 2.46
C ASP A 283 -18.90 3.04 1.54
N SER A 284 -18.75 3.36 0.25
CA SER A 284 -18.10 2.47 -0.71
C SER A 284 -16.59 2.50 -0.56
N THR A 285 -15.98 1.34 -0.76
CA THR A 285 -14.54 1.14 -0.85
C THR A 285 -14.21 0.57 -2.22
N LEU A 286 -13.28 1.21 -2.92
CA LEU A 286 -12.65 0.68 -4.12
C LEU A 286 -11.40 -0.11 -3.70
N VAL A 287 -11.27 -1.32 -4.22
CA VAL A 287 -10.03 -2.11 -4.13
C VAL A 287 -9.57 -2.40 -5.55
N MET A 288 -8.29 -2.14 -5.82
CA MET A 288 -7.64 -2.46 -7.08
C MET A 288 -6.38 -3.28 -6.79
N HIS A 289 -6.08 -4.27 -7.63
CA HIS A 289 -4.86 -5.05 -7.48
C HIS A 289 -4.36 -5.61 -8.82
N SER A 290 -3.06 -5.92 -8.87
CA SER A 290 -2.45 -6.68 -9.96
C SER A 290 -2.83 -8.17 -9.86
N ASP A 291 -2.46 -8.97 -10.86
CA ASP A 291 -2.79 -10.39 -10.91
C ASP A 291 -1.94 -11.27 -9.99
N GLY A 292 -0.89 -10.73 -9.37
CA GLY A 292 -0.18 -11.35 -8.26
C GLY A 292 -1.02 -11.56 -7.01
N VAL A 293 -2.18 -10.88 -6.93
CA VAL A 293 -3.18 -11.01 -5.88
C VAL A 293 -4.40 -11.75 -6.44
N VAL A 294 -4.84 -12.81 -5.77
CA VAL A 294 -6.00 -13.58 -6.24
C VAL A 294 -7.32 -12.89 -5.92
N ASP A 295 -8.31 -12.94 -6.81
CA ASP A 295 -9.64 -12.31 -6.64
C ASP A 295 -10.51 -12.91 -5.52
N ARG A 296 -10.05 -13.98 -4.86
CA ARG A 296 -10.83 -14.77 -3.89
C ARG A 296 -10.65 -14.23 -2.46
N TRP A 297 -10.92 -12.95 -2.26
CA TRP A 297 -11.03 -12.30 -0.96
C TRP A 297 -12.38 -11.61 -0.81
N ASP A 298 -12.94 -11.54 0.40
CA ASP A 298 -14.10 -10.72 0.72
C ASP A 298 -13.76 -9.82 1.90
N LEU A 299 -14.12 -8.52 1.86
CA LEU A 299 -13.87 -7.63 3.00
C LEU A 299 -14.71 -8.04 4.23
N ASP A 300 -15.83 -8.72 4.01
CA ASP A 300 -16.67 -9.26 5.08
C ASP A 300 -15.96 -10.39 5.86
N ASP A 301 -14.95 -11.03 5.28
CA ASP A 301 -14.07 -11.99 5.97
C ASP A 301 -13.11 -11.31 6.97
N TYR A 302 -13.09 -9.97 7.02
CA TYR A 302 -12.23 -9.16 7.87
C TYR A 302 -13.05 -8.16 8.72
N PRO A 303 -13.73 -8.64 9.77
CA PRO A 303 -14.59 -7.80 10.61
C PRO A 303 -13.84 -6.58 11.18
N GLY A 304 -14.40 -5.39 10.96
CA GLY A 304 -13.83 -4.14 11.46
C GLY A 304 -12.59 -3.66 10.70
N LEU A 305 -12.25 -4.28 9.56
CA LEU A 305 -11.28 -3.75 8.59
C LEU A 305 -11.93 -2.73 7.66
N ALA A 306 -13.20 -2.94 7.29
CA ALA A 306 -13.97 -1.97 6.53
C ALA A 306 -14.04 -0.63 7.30
N GLY A 307 -13.59 0.46 6.65
CA GLY A 307 -13.50 1.79 7.27
C GLY A 307 -12.20 2.10 8.02
N ARG A 308 -11.31 1.12 8.25
CA ARG A 308 -9.93 1.34 8.76
C ARG A 308 -9.01 1.90 7.70
N ASN A 309 -7.84 2.41 8.09
CA ASN A 309 -6.84 3.02 7.19
C ASN A 309 -6.73 2.23 5.86
N PRO A 310 -6.84 2.88 4.67
CA PRO A 310 -6.81 2.15 3.41
C PRO A 310 -5.53 1.32 3.23
N LEU A 311 -4.40 1.78 3.79
CA LEU A 311 -3.14 1.05 3.76
C LEU A 311 -3.20 -0.24 4.60
N LEU A 312 -3.90 -0.22 5.73
CA LEU A 312 -4.08 -1.40 6.58
C LEU A 312 -4.91 -2.45 5.85
N ALA A 313 -5.98 -2.03 5.18
CA ALA A 313 -6.79 -2.90 4.33
C ALA A 313 -5.96 -3.48 3.17
N ALA A 314 -5.23 -2.63 2.45
CA ALA A 314 -4.36 -3.05 1.34
C ALA A 314 -3.30 -4.07 1.80
N ALA A 315 -2.64 -3.82 2.92
CA ALA A 315 -1.61 -4.71 3.47
C ALA A 315 -2.19 -6.04 3.98
N THR A 316 -3.39 -6.02 4.56
CA THR A 316 -4.11 -7.24 4.98
C THR A 316 -4.50 -8.09 3.77
N LEU A 317 -5.04 -7.49 2.72
CA LEU A 317 -5.34 -8.19 1.48
C LEU A 317 -4.08 -8.72 0.79
N LEU A 318 -2.98 -7.95 0.80
CA LEU A 318 -1.70 -8.42 0.29
C LEU A 318 -1.22 -9.67 1.05
N ARG A 319 -1.31 -9.68 2.39
CA ARG A 319 -0.93 -10.84 3.21
C ARG A 319 -1.71 -12.10 2.81
N ASP A 320 -3.02 -11.97 2.68
CA ASP A 320 -3.92 -13.13 2.61
C ASP A 320 -4.23 -13.57 1.17
N ALA A 321 -4.12 -12.67 0.19
CA ALA A 321 -4.46 -12.94 -1.21
C ALA A 321 -3.25 -12.87 -2.17
N ALA A 322 -2.10 -12.31 -1.79
CA ALA A 322 -0.88 -12.33 -2.61
C ALA A 322 -0.08 -13.63 -2.43
N ILE A 323 -0.73 -14.76 -2.68
CA ILE A 323 -0.15 -16.11 -2.51
C ILE A 323 0.62 -16.60 -3.75
N ARG A 324 0.54 -15.86 -4.86
CA ARG A 324 1.26 -16.20 -6.09
C ARG A 324 2.74 -15.83 -5.94
N ARG A 325 3.60 -16.59 -6.63
CA ARG A 325 5.01 -16.25 -6.75
C ARG A 325 5.18 -15.22 -7.86
N ASP A 326 4.74 -14.00 -7.57
CA ASP A 326 4.77 -12.88 -8.49
C ASP A 326 4.98 -11.55 -7.75
N ASP A 327 5.20 -10.49 -8.53
CA ASP A 327 4.97 -9.13 -8.08
C ASP A 327 3.52 -8.99 -7.63
N ALA A 328 3.25 -8.19 -6.59
CA ALA A 328 1.89 -8.03 -6.11
C ALA A 328 1.65 -6.61 -5.61
N CYS A 329 0.63 -5.95 -6.15
CA CYS A 329 0.18 -4.63 -5.70
C CYS A 329 -1.28 -4.65 -5.30
N VAL A 330 -1.58 -4.00 -4.17
CA VAL A 330 -2.94 -3.70 -3.73
C VAL A 330 -3.05 -2.22 -3.45
N LEU A 331 -4.14 -1.62 -3.91
CA LEU A 331 -4.57 -0.27 -3.64
C LEU A 331 -5.99 -0.29 -3.10
N VAL A 332 -6.25 0.47 -2.04
CA VAL A 332 -7.58 0.69 -1.47
C VAL A 332 -7.87 2.18 -1.47
N ALA A 333 -9.09 2.57 -1.88
CA ALA A 333 -9.58 3.94 -1.83
C ALA A 333 -10.99 3.98 -1.23
N ARG A 334 -11.26 4.95 -0.35
CA ARG A 334 -12.55 5.12 0.34
C ARG A 334 -13.35 6.29 -0.22
N GLY A 335 -14.68 6.15 -0.19
CA GLY A 335 -15.59 7.25 -0.50
C GLY A 335 -15.55 8.35 0.57
N ALA A 336 -15.59 7.97 1.84
CA ALA A 336 -15.34 8.89 2.95
C ALA A 336 -13.84 9.19 3.09
N ALA A 337 -13.52 10.47 3.25
CA ALA A 337 -12.20 10.92 3.71
C ALA A 337 -12.05 10.59 5.20
#